data_AF-A0A1C2GRP5-F1
#
_entry.id   AF-A0A1C2GRP5-F1
#
_cell.length_a   1.000
_cell.length_b   1.000
_cell.length_c   1.000
_cell.angle_alpha   90.00
_cell.angle_beta   90.00
_cell.angle_gamma   90.00
#
_symmetry.space_group_name_H-M   'P 1'
#
loop_
_entity.id
_entity.type
_entity.pdbx_description
1 polymer ?
#
loop_
_entity_poly.entity_id
_entity_poly.type
_entity_poly.pdbx_seq_one_letter_code
_entity_poly.pdbx_strand_id
1 'polypeptide(L)'
;MKRTVFNLIGIGLLLAGCTKDQPVQQPQSAQQLQAATSSTTPQLQTMATGTAAIDASTVQQTIQGFGGASILAWEADLTGTQRTEAFSPTSGIGLSILRVMVPSTGTGSFAAEKPTIDAAKSFGAKVVATAWNAPSSMMTGVHLNTSSYAAYASYLSSYNTAVGGVYAISPFNEPNYSGSGWMEATATEVANFVAAQGANCGAPIMAPEPFNMDQTFINSYLSNATAKTNTSFVCGHIYGKTPYNLGSIGKSVWMTEHYTNSGVSGDDWNNAMTAAKEIHDCMNSGWAAYVWWYIRRSYGPIDESSNITKLGYVMAQYARYVRPGYSKISCTANPSTGVYVTAYKSGTKLVVVIVNQNTATTYQAFSLSGITVTGFNRYYTNSTSSLASNSFSVTGSSFGINLTPSSVTTLVSM
;
A
#
# COMPACT_ATOMS: atom_id res chain seq x y z
N MET A 1 23.97 -45.47 -40.23
CA MET A 1 24.17 -46.84 -39.72
C MET A 1 23.32 -46.95 -38.45
N LYS A 2 22.03 -47.32 -38.54
CA LYS A 2 21.46 -48.66 -38.19
C LYS A 2 21.92 -49.12 -36.78
N ARG A 3 21.09 -49.39 -35.77
CA ARG A 3 19.73 -49.95 -35.73
C ARG A 3 19.03 -49.71 -34.36
N THR A 4 17.71 -49.59 -34.43
CA THR A 4 16.64 -49.66 -33.42
C THR A 4 16.48 -51.05 -32.78
N VAL A 5 15.82 -51.19 -31.61
CA VAL A 5 14.54 -51.92 -31.38
C VAL A 5 14.05 -51.77 -29.91
N PHE A 6 12.72 -51.71 -29.78
CA PHE A 6 11.80 -51.44 -28.68
C PHE A 6 11.37 -52.67 -27.83
N ASN A 7 10.57 -52.40 -26.77
CA ASN A 7 9.56 -53.22 -26.04
C ASN A 7 9.92 -53.60 -24.57
N LEU A 8 9.02 -53.64 -23.57
CA LEU A 8 7.55 -53.56 -23.50
C LEU A 8 7.05 -53.22 -22.05
N ILE A 9 5.77 -52.85 -22.00
CA ILE A 9 4.82 -52.33 -20.98
C ILE A 9 4.55 -53.23 -19.75
N GLY A 10 4.11 -52.61 -18.62
CA GLY A 10 3.05 -53.19 -17.77
C GLY A 10 2.97 -52.73 -16.32
N ILE A 11 2.04 -51.83 -15.96
CA ILE A 11 1.35 -51.83 -14.65
C ILE A 11 -0.12 -51.47 -14.89
N GLY A 12 -1.01 -52.40 -14.52
CA GLY A 12 -2.44 -52.37 -14.78
C GLY A 12 -3.27 -51.65 -13.72
N LEU A 13 -4.39 -51.08 -14.19
CA LEU A 13 -5.58 -50.75 -13.42
C LEU A 13 -6.29 -52.03 -12.95
N LEU A 14 -6.83 -52.01 -11.73
CA LEU A 14 -7.92 -52.88 -11.29
C LEU A 14 -8.98 -52.05 -10.56
N LEU A 15 -10.17 -52.00 -11.16
CA LEU A 15 -11.44 -51.56 -10.58
C LEU A 15 -12.31 -52.80 -10.38
N ALA A 16 -12.83 -52.99 -9.16
CA ALA A 16 -14.05 -53.72 -8.79
C ALA A 16 -14.10 -53.71 -7.24
N GLY A 17 -15.20 -53.55 -6.51
CA GLY A 17 -16.62 -53.47 -6.79
C GLY A 17 -17.33 -53.29 -5.44
N CYS A 18 -18.59 -52.85 -5.48
CA CYS A 18 -19.48 -52.58 -4.35
C CYS A 18 -19.71 -53.80 -3.43
N THR A 19 -19.96 -53.58 -2.13
CA THR A 19 -21.27 -53.81 -1.46
C THR A 19 -21.26 -53.40 0.03
N LYS A 20 -22.45 -52.96 0.48
CA LYS A 20 -22.84 -52.59 1.85
C LYS A 20 -22.98 -53.85 2.72
N ASP A 21 -22.78 -53.71 4.04
CA ASP A 21 -23.67 -54.22 5.10
C ASP A 21 -23.14 -53.88 6.49
N GLN A 22 -23.91 -53.11 7.28
CA GLN A 22 -23.94 -53.24 8.75
C GLN A 22 -25.37 -52.92 9.26
N PRO A 23 -25.83 -53.61 10.32
CA PRO A 23 -27.25 -53.87 10.56
C PRO A 23 -28.00 -52.85 11.42
N VAL A 24 -29.32 -52.93 11.29
CA VAL A 24 -30.37 -52.23 12.03
C VAL A 24 -30.47 -52.73 13.47
N GLN A 25 -30.59 -51.80 14.43
CA GLN A 25 -31.22 -52.04 15.73
C GLN A 25 -32.18 -50.89 16.08
N GLN A 26 -33.39 -51.27 16.50
CA GLN A 26 -34.43 -50.47 17.17
C GLN A 26 -34.96 -51.33 18.34
N PRO A 27 -35.81 -50.80 19.26
CA PRO A 27 -35.95 -49.44 19.80
C PRO A 27 -36.11 -49.44 21.34
N GLN A 28 -35.85 -48.34 22.07
CA GLN A 28 -36.45 -48.16 23.41
C GLN A 28 -36.77 -46.70 23.77
N SER A 29 -38.03 -46.57 24.22
CA SER A 29 -38.64 -45.59 25.13
C SER A 29 -38.90 -44.15 24.67
N ALA A 30 -40.20 -43.85 24.63
CA ALA A 30 -40.80 -42.54 24.50
C ALA A 30 -40.58 -41.69 25.77
N GLN A 31 -40.18 -40.43 25.57
CA GLN A 31 -40.42 -39.36 26.53
C GLN A 31 -41.01 -38.15 25.80
N GLN A 32 -42.01 -37.56 26.46
CA GLN A 32 -42.98 -36.61 25.95
C GLN A 32 -42.33 -35.29 25.48
N LEU A 33 -42.65 -34.85 24.26
CA LEU A 33 -42.48 -33.46 23.86
C LEU A 33 -43.59 -32.62 24.48
N GLN A 34 -43.26 -31.87 25.53
CA GLN A 34 -44.02 -30.67 25.90
C GLN A 34 -43.50 -29.49 25.09
N ALA A 35 -44.36 -28.95 24.24
CA ALA A 35 -44.12 -27.73 23.50
C ALA A 35 -44.11 -26.53 24.48
N ALA A 36 -42.93 -25.98 24.75
CA ALA A 36 -42.79 -24.64 25.31
C ALA A 36 -42.72 -23.64 24.15
N THR A 37 -43.86 -23.05 23.79
CA THR A 37 -43.91 -21.88 22.92
C THR A 37 -43.33 -20.69 23.68
N SER A 38 -42.01 -20.48 23.55
CA SER A 38 -41.39 -19.21 23.89
C SER A 38 -41.40 -18.32 22.66
N SER A 39 -42.32 -17.36 22.65
CA SER A 39 -42.35 -16.27 21.68
C SER A 39 -41.17 -15.34 21.95
N THR A 40 -39.98 -15.68 21.46
CA THR A 40 -38.87 -14.72 21.36
C THR A 40 -38.99 -13.99 20.04
N THR A 41 -39.58 -12.80 20.08
CA THR A 41 -39.36 -11.78 19.05
C THR A 41 -37.86 -11.59 18.92
N PRO A 42 -37.25 -11.67 17.71
CA PRO A 42 -35.85 -11.32 17.56
C PRO A 42 -35.72 -9.83 17.88
N GLN A 43 -35.17 -9.51 19.06
CA GLN A 43 -34.67 -8.17 19.30
C GLN A 43 -33.56 -7.92 18.29
N LEU A 44 -33.78 -6.99 17.36
CA LEU A 44 -32.67 -6.38 16.64
C LEU A 44 -31.74 -5.81 17.70
N GLN A 45 -30.60 -6.47 17.93
CA GLN A 45 -29.46 -5.81 18.54
C GLN A 45 -29.05 -4.69 17.59
N THR A 46 -29.52 -3.48 17.87
CA THR A 46 -28.92 -2.28 17.31
C THR A 46 -27.48 -2.27 17.80
N MET A 47 -26.54 -2.71 16.96
CA MET A 47 -25.12 -2.47 17.18
C MET A 47 -24.98 -0.97 17.43
N ALA A 48 -24.58 -0.58 18.64
CA ALA A 48 -24.43 0.82 18.99
C ALA A 48 -23.39 1.43 18.04
N THR A 49 -23.85 2.28 17.13
CA THR A 49 -22.98 3.00 16.20
C THR A 49 -22.24 4.06 17.00
N GLY A 50 -20.94 3.87 17.20
CA GLY A 50 -20.11 4.85 17.89
C GLY A 50 -19.98 6.13 17.05
N THR A 51 -19.83 7.27 17.73
CA THR A 51 -19.55 8.54 17.05
C THR A 51 -18.08 8.61 16.68
N ALA A 52 -17.79 8.93 15.42
CA ALA A 52 -16.45 9.26 14.98
C ALA A 52 -16.10 10.69 15.39
N ALA A 53 -15.41 10.85 16.51
CA ALA A 53 -14.93 12.15 16.96
C ALA A 53 -13.69 12.53 16.14
N ILE A 54 -13.67 13.72 15.55
CA ILE A 54 -12.56 14.29 14.77
C ILE A 54 -12.11 15.57 15.46
N ASP A 55 -10.86 15.60 15.89
CA ASP A 55 -10.25 16.76 16.52
C ASP A 55 -9.15 17.34 15.63
N ALA A 56 -9.46 18.46 14.99
CA ALA A 56 -8.54 19.15 14.09
C ALA A 56 -7.43 19.92 14.82
N SER A 57 -7.50 20.07 16.15
CA SER A 57 -6.43 20.68 16.93
C SER A 57 -5.28 19.70 17.21
N THR A 58 -5.57 18.40 17.31
CA THR A 58 -4.57 17.34 17.51
C THR A 58 -4.00 16.86 16.18
N VAL A 59 -2.86 17.45 15.79
CA VAL A 59 -2.12 17.11 14.57
C VAL A 59 -1.22 15.89 14.79
N GLN A 60 -1.19 14.99 13.80
CA GLN A 60 -0.34 13.79 13.76
C GLN A 60 0.71 13.94 12.63
N GLN A 61 1.00 12.88 11.87
CA GLN A 61 1.99 12.92 10.81
C GLN A 61 1.56 13.78 9.61
N THR A 62 2.54 14.38 8.94
CA THR A 62 2.34 15.04 7.64
C THR A 62 2.35 14.00 6.52
N ILE A 63 1.29 13.99 5.71
CA ILE A 63 1.15 13.09 4.57
C ILE A 63 2.07 13.52 3.44
N GLN A 64 2.83 12.56 2.94
CA GLN A 64 3.84 12.75 1.92
C GLN A 64 3.36 12.34 0.54
N GLY A 65 2.37 11.45 0.47
CA GLY A 65 1.65 11.11 -0.74
C GLY A 65 1.26 9.64 -0.81
N PHE A 66 0.63 9.30 -1.93
CA PHE A 66 0.21 7.95 -2.29
C PHE A 66 0.75 7.67 -3.69
N GLY A 67 1.25 6.46 -3.94
CA GLY A 67 2.01 6.18 -5.14
C GLY A 67 1.96 4.77 -5.65
N GLY A 68 2.77 4.52 -6.66
CA GLY A 68 3.10 3.18 -7.14
C GLY A 68 4.45 3.15 -7.84
N ALA A 69 4.91 1.95 -8.16
CA ALA A 69 6.15 1.71 -8.88
C ALA A 69 5.95 1.60 -10.39
N SER A 70 6.93 2.12 -11.15
CA SER A 70 7.14 1.82 -12.56
C SER A 70 8.55 1.28 -12.72
N ILE A 71 8.67 0.01 -13.14
CA ILE A 71 9.96 -0.70 -13.21
C ILE A 71 10.20 -1.11 -14.66
N LEU A 72 10.82 -0.20 -15.41
CA LEU A 72 11.08 -0.36 -16.84
C LEU A 72 11.97 -1.57 -17.17
N ALA A 73 12.84 -1.97 -16.24
CA ALA A 73 13.70 -3.13 -16.43
C ALA A 73 12.91 -4.45 -16.58
N TRP A 74 11.68 -4.51 -16.05
CA TRP A 74 10.90 -5.75 -15.94
C TRP A 74 9.60 -5.70 -16.74
N GLU A 75 9.14 -4.50 -17.09
CA GLU A 75 7.92 -4.31 -17.86
C GLU A 75 8.05 -3.15 -18.85
N ALA A 76 7.11 -3.05 -19.78
CA ALA A 76 7.03 -1.88 -20.67
C ALA A 76 6.86 -0.59 -19.85
N ASP A 77 7.40 0.53 -20.34
CA ASP A 77 7.16 1.83 -19.72
C ASP A 77 5.67 2.18 -19.69
N LEU A 78 5.26 3.10 -18.81
CA LEU A 78 3.92 3.67 -18.85
C LEU A 78 3.73 4.49 -20.12
N THR A 79 2.60 4.30 -20.80
CA THR A 79 2.21 5.13 -21.95
C THR A 79 1.80 6.55 -21.50
N GLY A 80 1.67 7.49 -22.44
CA GLY A 80 1.18 8.84 -22.13
C GLY A 80 -0.19 8.85 -21.45
N THR A 81 -1.10 7.99 -21.89
CA THR A 81 -2.41 7.76 -21.24
C THR A 81 -2.22 7.24 -19.82
N GLN A 82 -1.44 6.18 -19.64
CA GLN A 82 -1.23 5.58 -18.31
C GLN A 82 -0.56 6.54 -17.32
N ARG A 83 0.34 7.41 -17.77
CA ARG A 83 0.93 8.47 -16.95
C ARG A 83 -0.12 9.49 -16.50
N THR A 84 -1.02 9.88 -17.41
CA THR A 84 -2.13 10.79 -17.09
C THR A 84 -3.10 10.15 -16.11
N GLU A 85 -3.51 8.90 -16.37
CA GLU A 85 -4.38 8.12 -15.49
C GLU A 85 -3.73 7.88 -14.11
N ALA A 86 -2.40 7.72 -14.03
CA ALA A 86 -1.72 7.55 -12.76
C ALA A 86 -1.67 8.86 -11.95
N PHE A 87 -1.18 9.96 -12.55
CA PHE A 87 -0.70 11.11 -11.77
C PHE A 87 -1.64 12.32 -11.78
N SER A 88 -2.54 12.46 -12.77
CA SER A 88 -3.47 13.60 -12.82
C SER A 88 -4.43 13.55 -11.62
N PRO A 89 -4.51 14.60 -10.77
CA PRO A 89 -5.42 14.62 -9.63
C PRO A 89 -6.88 14.92 -10.00
N THR A 90 -7.14 15.30 -11.25
CA THR A 90 -8.47 15.69 -11.74
C THR A 90 -9.10 14.62 -12.61
N SER A 91 -8.34 14.08 -13.57
CA SER A 91 -8.80 13.03 -14.48
C SER A 91 -8.39 11.63 -14.03
N GLY A 92 -7.17 11.48 -13.52
CA GLY A 92 -6.56 10.20 -13.11
C GLY A 92 -6.62 9.94 -11.61
N ILE A 93 -5.92 8.92 -11.11
CA ILE A 93 -5.89 8.51 -9.71
C ILE A 93 -5.34 9.62 -8.80
N GLY A 94 -4.46 10.46 -9.32
CA GLY A 94 -3.81 11.52 -8.56
C GLY A 94 -2.65 11.02 -7.71
N LEU A 95 -1.96 9.95 -8.12
CA LEU A 95 -0.75 9.51 -7.44
C LEU A 95 0.24 10.68 -7.35
N SER A 96 0.88 10.80 -6.19
CA SER A 96 1.81 11.88 -5.84
C SER A 96 3.19 11.37 -5.45
N ILE A 97 3.40 10.05 -5.53
CA ILE A 97 4.71 9.41 -5.43
C ILE A 97 4.85 8.44 -6.59
N LEU A 98 5.97 8.52 -7.31
CA LEU A 98 6.40 7.52 -8.26
C LEU A 98 7.65 6.84 -7.67
N ARG A 99 7.64 5.51 -7.58
CA ARG A 99 8.82 4.71 -7.27
C ARG A 99 9.41 4.12 -8.56
N VAL A 100 10.73 4.20 -8.71
CA VAL A 100 11.46 3.68 -9.87
C VAL A 100 12.66 2.86 -9.44
N MET A 101 13.15 2.03 -10.35
CA MET A 101 14.39 1.29 -10.17
C MET A 101 15.59 2.16 -10.57
N VAL A 102 16.69 2.01 -9.84
CA VAL A 102 18.03 2.32 -10.36
C VAL A 102 18.54 1.07 -11.08
N PRO A 103 18.62 1.04 -12.42
CA PRO A 103 19.10 -0.13 -13.15
C PRO A 103 20.54 -0.48 -12.74
N SER A 104 20.90 -1.76 -12.71
CA SER A 104 22.26 -2.22 -12.34
C SER A 104 23.16 -2.57 -13.54
N THR A 105 22.60 -2.59 -14.75
CA THR A 105 23.26 -3.05 -15.99
C THR A 105 24.24 -2.05 -16.59
N GLY A 106 24.40 -0.87 -15.99
CA GLY A 106 25.26 0.21 -16.47
C GLY A 106 24.53 1.55 -16.51
N THR A 107 25.25 2.64 -16.78
CA THR A 107 24.67 4.01 -16.79
C THR A 107 23.93 4.35 -18.07
N GLY A 108 24.18 3.59 -19.16
CA GLY A 108 23.55 3.83 -20.47
C GLY A 108 22.03 3.62 -20.50
N SER A 109 21.47 2.88 -19.53
CA SER A 109 20.02 2.64 -19.42
C SER A 109 19.28 3.76 -18.67
N PHE A 110 19.98 4.62 -17.92
CA PHE A 110 19.33 5.58 -17.02
C PHE A 110 18.45 6.59 -17.75
N ALA A 111 18.83 6.99 -18.96
CA ALA A 111 18.06 7.96 -19.75
C ALA A 111 16.67 7.44 -20.13
N ALA A 112 16.48 6.11 -20.19
CA ALA A 112 15.20 5.49 -20.53
C ALA A 112 14.13 5.66 -19.44
N GLU A 113 14.52 5.91 -18.18
CA GLU A 113 13.58 6.15 -17.07
C GLU A 113 12.93 7.54 -17.12
N LYS A 114 13.56 8.49 -17.84
CA LYS A 114 13.17 9.92 -17.84
C LYS A 114 11.71 10.18 -18.26
N PRO A 115 11.16 9.56 -19.32
CA PRO A 115 9.83 9.91 -19.81
C PRO A 115 8.72 9.80 -18.75
N THR A 116 8.72 8.73 -17.96
CA THR A 116 7.73 8.54 -16.87
C THR A 116 8.06 9.40 -15.65
N ILE A 117 9.35 9.55 -15.32
CA ILE A 117 9.81 10.45 -14.23
C ILE A 117 9.39 11.90 -14.49
N ASP A 118 9.64 12.42 -15.69
CA ASP A 118 9.35 13.81 -16.05
C ASP A 118 7.84 14.04 -16.11
N ALA A 119 7.07 13.07 -16.63
CA ALA A 119 5.62 13.14 -16.59
C ALA A 119 5.07 13.17 -15.15
N ALA A 120 5.54 12.28 -14.27
CA ALA A 120 5.11 12.28 -12.87
C ALA A 120 5.44 13.60 -12.17
N LYS A 121 6.65 14.13 -12.36
CA LYS A 121 7.07 15.45 -11.86
C LYS A 121 6.19 16.59 -12.39
N SER A 122 5.75 16.53 -13.65
CA SER A 122 4.88 17.55 -14.24
C SER A 122 3.50 17.64 -13.55
N PHE A 123 3.05 16.55 -12.93
CA PHE A 123 1.85 16.50 -12.07
C PHE A 123 2.15 16.79 -10.58
N GLY A 124 3.39 17.13 -10.24
CA GLY A 124 3.85 17.42 -8.88
C GLY A 124 4.15 16.19 -8.03
N ALA A 125 4.33 15.01 -8.63
CA ALA A 125 4.70 13.82 -7.88
C ALA A 125 6.17 13.86 -7.43
N LYS A 126 6.43 13.32 -6.23
CA LYS A 126 7.79 13.01 -5.76
C LYS A 126 8.26 11.74 -6.43
N VAL A 127 9.50 11.73 -6.93
CA VAL A 127 10.10 10.52 -7.50
C VAL A 127 11.09 9.96 -6.50
N VAL A 128 10.88 8.71 -6.06
CA VAL A 128 11.83 7.98 -5.22
C VAL A 128 12.44 6.84 -6.02
N ALA A 129 13.75 6.64 -5.89
CA ALA A 129 14.47 5.61 -6.65
C ALA A 129 15.09 4.58 -5.70
N THR A 130 14.97 3.30 -6.03
CA THR A 130 15.56 2.21 -5.24
C THR A 130 16.43 1.33 -6.11
N ALA A 131 17.61 0.95 -5.61
CA ALA A 131 18.45 -0.05 -6.25
C ALA A 131 18.18 -1.46 -5.70
N TRP A 132 17.89 -2.41 -6.60
CA TRP A 132 17.83 -3.84 -6.26
C TRP A 132 19.22 -4.48 -6.18
N ASN A 133 20.15 -3.98 -7.00
CA ASN A 133 21.52 -4.45 -7.07
C ASN A 133 22.47 -3.29 -7.40
N ALA A 134 23.71 -3.38 -6.94
CA ALA A 134 24.81 -2.62 -7.53
C ALA A 134 25.24 -3.26 -8.87
N PRO A 135 26.05 -2.59 -9.70
CA PRO A 135 26.73 -3.24 -10.82
C PRO A 135 27.50 -4.47 -10.34
N SER A 136 27.47 -5.56 -11.11
CA SER A 136 28.03 -6.86 -10.69
C SER A 136 29.53 -6.80 -10.35
N SER A 137 30.28 -5.89 -10.97
CA SER A 137 31.70 -5.65 -10.66
C SER A 137 31.96 -5.05 -9.27
N MET A 138 30.91 -4.57 -8.59
CA MET A 138 30.95 -4.00 -7.25
C MET A 138 30.48 -5.00 -6.18
N MET A 139 30.10 -6.21 -6.58
CA MET A 139 29.49 -7.21 -5.70
C MET A 139 30.32 -8.50 -5.66
N THR A 140 30.21 -9.24 -4.56
CA THR A 140 30.65 -10.64 -4.44
C THR A 140 29.45 -11.48 -4.04
N GLY A 141 28.96 -12.31 -4.95
CA GLY A 141 27.66 -12.97 -4.78
C GLY A 141 26.54 -11.94 -4.69
N VAL A 142 25.75 -11.99 -3.61
CA VAL A 142 24.66 -11.04 -3.34
C VAL A 142 25.07 -9.87 -2.43
N HIS A 143 26.34 -9.72 -2.10
CA HIS A 143 26.79 -8.68 -1.17
C HIS A 143 27.62 -7.59 -1.86
N LEU A 144 27.41 -6.35 -1.44
CA LEU A 144 28.20 -5.20 -1.88
C LEU A 144 29.62 -5.25 -1.30
N ASN A 145 30.63 -5.15 -2.15
CA ASN A 145 32.02 -5.07 -1.69
C ASN A 145 32.25 -3.74 -0.96
N THR A 146 32.81 -3.78 0.24
CA THR A 146 33.11 -2.56 1.02
C THR A 146 34.09 -1.63 0.30
N SER A 147 35.06 -2.19 -0.43
CA SER A 147 35.97 -1.44 -1.30
C SER A 147 35.26 -0.70 -2.45
N SER A 148 34.04 -1.10 -2.78
CA SER A 148 33.22 -0.51 -3.85
C SER A 148 32.20 0.52 -3.36
N TYR A 149 32.15 0.82 -2.05
CA TYR A 149 31.17 1.77 -1.49
C TYR A 149 31.16 3.13 -2.20
N ALA A 150 32.33 3.75 -2.37
CA ALA A 150 32.43 5.04 -3.05
C ALA A 150 32.02 4.96 -4.53
N ALA A 151 32.41 3.88 -5.21
CA ALA A 151 32.02 3.65 -6.61
C ALA A 151 30.51 3.44 -6.75
N TYR A 152 29.89 2.72 -5.81
CA TYR A 152 28.45 2.49 -5.80
C TYR A 152 27.67 3.77 -5.50
N ALA A 153 28.10 4.59 -4.53
CA ALA A 153 27.49 5.89 -4.28
C ALA A 153 27.61 6.83 -5.49
N SER A 154 28.75 6.83 -6.17
CA SER A 154 28.94 7.56 -7.43
C SER A 154 28.00 7.05 -8.54
N TYR A 155 27.71 5.74 -8.57
CA TYR A 155 26.76 5.14 -9.51
C TYR A 155 25.33 5.64 -9.25
N LEU A 156 24.89 5.64 -7.99
CA LEU A 156 23.60 6.21 -7.56
C LEU A 156 23.49 7.72 -7.89
N SER A 157 24.56 8.48 -7.64
CA SER A 157 24.64 9.90 -7.98
C SER A 157 24.55 10.15 -9.49
N SER A 158 25.17 9.28 -10.30
CA SER A 158 25.08 9.33 -11.75
C SER A 158 23.66 9.06 -12.24
N TYR A 159 22.93 8.13 -11.62
CA TYR A 159 21.51 7.90 -11.90
C TYR A 159 20.69 9.15 -11.61
N ASN A 160 20.82 9.70 -10.39
CA ASN A 160 20.11 10.90 -9.97
C ASN A 160 20.35 12.06 -10.96
N THR A 161 21.59 12.25 -11.40
CA THR A 161 21.94 13.27 -12.40
C THR A 161 21.28 12.98 -13.75
N ALA A 162 21.40 11.74 -14.25
CA ALA A 162 20.87 11.33 -15.55
C ALA A 162 19.36 11.50 -15.64
N VAL A 163 18.61 11.23 -14.56
CA VAL A 163 17.14 11.38 -14.53
C VAL A 163 16.67 12.79 -14.16
N GLY A 164 17.58 13.75 -13.97
CA GLY A 164 17.22 15.14 -13.67
C GLY A 164 16.71 15.33 -12.23
N GLY A 165 17.31 14.60 -11.28
CA GLY A 165 17.02 14.66 -9.85
C GLY A 165 15.89 13.74 -9.40
N VAL A 166 16.05 13.11 -8.24
CA VAL A 166 14.98 12.40 -7.52
C VAL A 166 14.76 13.04 -6.15
N TYR A 167 13.58 12.84 -5.57
CA TYR A 167 13.24 13.31 -4.23
C TYR A 167 14.07 12.59 -3.16
N ALA A 168 14.25 11.28 -3.32
CA ALA A 168 15.13 10.48 -2.48
C ALA A 168 15.60 9.23 -3.22
N ILE A 169 16.73 8.67 -2.77
CA ILE A 169 17.30 7.43 -3.29
C ILE A 169 17.56 6.44 -2.16
N SER A 170 17.23 5.17 -2.41
CA SER A 170 17.53 4.04 -1.53
C SER A 170 18.63 3.18 -2.14
N PRO A 171 19.72 2.91 -1.39
CA PRO A 171 20.80 2.05 -1.85
C PRO A 171 20.45 0.55 -1.78
N PHE A 172 19.36 0.15 -1.12
CA PHE A 172 18.99 -1.26 -1.00
C PHE A 172 17.48 -1.42 -1.08
N ASN A 173 17.01 -2.28 -1.97
CA ASN A 173 15.69 -2.87 -1.89
C ASN A 173 15.74 -4.11 -1.02
N GLU A 174 14.90 -4.20 0.03
CA GLU A 174 14.67 -5.44 0.77
C GLU A 174 15.96 -6.17 1.21
N PRO A 175 16.91 -5.48 1.86
CA PRO A 175 18.21 -6.06 2.18
C PRO A 175 18.11 -7.29 3.11
N ASN A 176 16.99 -7.43 3.82
CA ASN A 176 16.69 -8.56 4.71
C ASN A 176 15.84 -9.67 4.08
N TYR A 177 15.61 -9.66 2.76
CA TYR A 177 14.88 -10.73 2.06
C TYR A 177 15.86 -11.73 1.45
N SER A 178 16.35 -12.64 2.30
CA SER A 178 17.34 -13.63 1.90
C SER A 178 16.83 -14.65 0.89
N GLY A 179 17.68 -15.00 -0.08
CA GLY A 179 17.35 -15.94 -1.15
C GLY A 179 16.55 -15.32 -2.31
N SER A 180 16.37 -14.00 -2.31
CA SER A 180 15.69 -13.27 -3.38
C SER A 180 16.49 -13.15 -4.67
N GLY A 181 17.82 -13.29 -4.60
CA GLY A 181 18.75 -13.04 -5.70
C GLY A 181 19.08 -11.55 -5.90
N TRP A 182 18.55 -10.68 -5.04
CA TRP A 182 18.89 -9.25 -4.96
C TRP A 182 20.08 -9.02 -4.02
N MET A 183 20.54 -7.78 -3.94
CA MET A 183 21.63 -7.41 -3.04
C MET A 183 21.18 -7.50 -1.58
N GLU A 184 21.74 -8.47 -0.85
CA GLU A 184 21.45 -8.72 0.57
C GLU A 184 22.40 -7.94 1.47
N ALA A 185 21.88 -7.46 2.60
CA ALA A 185 22.66 -6.80 3.63
C ALA A 185 21.99 -6.88 5.00
N THR A 186 22.80 -7.00 6.04
CA THR A 186 22.36 -6.77 7.42
C THR A 186 22.05 -5.29 7.65
N ALA A 187 21.26 -4.98 8.68
CA ALA A 187 20.96 -3.59 9.06
C ALA A 187 22.24 -2.78 9.32
N THR A 188 23.28 -3.42 9.88
CA THR A 188 24.58 -2.83 10.14
C THR A 188 25.34 -2.50 8.84
N GLU A 189 25.31 -3.37 7.84
CA GLU A 189 25.96 -3.11 6.54
C GLU A 189 25.27 -1.96 5.79
N VAL A 190 23.93 -1.93 5.79
CA VAL A 190 23.18 -0.80 5.22
C VAL A 190 23.53 0.50 5.96
N ALA A 191 23.59 0.46 7.29
CA ALA A 191 23.98 1.61 8.11
C ALA A 191 25.43 2.07 7.81
N ASN A 192 26.37 1.15 7.67
CA ASN A 192 27.76 1.46 7.36
C ASN A 192 27.91 2.12 5.98
N PHE A 193 27.19 1.62 4.97
CA PHE A 193 27.17 2.27 3.66
C PHE A 193 26.61 3.68 3.75
N VAL A 194 25.45 3.87 4.38
CA VAL A 194 24.81 5.20 4.48
C VAL A 194 25.64 6.16 5.33
N ALA A 195 26.28 5.68 6.40
CA ALA A 195 27.19 6.48 7.21
C ALA A 195 28.41 6.95 6.39
N ALA A 196 29.01 6.06 5.62
CA ALA A 196 30.22 6.35 4.85
C ALA A 196 29.95 7.16 3.58
N GLN A 197 28.82 6.93 2.90
CA GLN A 197 28.60 7.39 1.53
C GLN A 197 27.21 7.98 1.25
N GLY A 198 26.31 8.03 2.23
CA GLY A 198 24.94 8.53 2.02
C GLY A 198 24.91 9.93 1.41
N ALA A 199 25.78 10.84 1.87
CA ALA A 199 25.91 12.19 1.32
C ALA A 199 26.44 12.24 -0.14
N ASN A 200 27.11 11.18 -0.60
CA ASN A 200 27.70 11.09 -1.93
C ASN A 200 26.77 10.47 -2.99
N CYS A 201 25.56 10.04 -2.60
CA CYS A 201 24.58 9.43 -3.50
C CYS A 201 23.84 10.45 -4.38
N GLY A 202 24.12 11.75 -4.24
CA GLY A 202 23.57 12.81 -5.09
C GLY A 202 22.12 13.21 -4.81
N ALA A 203 21.41 12.48 -3.93
CA ALA A 203 20.05 12.77 -3.50
C ALA A 203 19.87 12.46 -2.00
N PRO A 204 18.83 13.01 -1.35
CA PRO A 204 18.45 12.62 0.01
C PRO A 204 18.28 11.10 0.15
N ILE A 205 18.78 10.52 1.25
CA ILE A 205 18.68 9.08 1.47
C ILE A 205 17.33 8.70 2.07
N MET A 206 16.68 7.69 1.48
CA MET A 206 15.64 6.90 2.13
C MET A 206 16.18 5.50 2.40
N ALA A 207 15.96 4.96 3.60
CA ALA A 207 16.50 3.67 4.02
C ALA A 207 15.78 3.18 5.30
N PRO A 208 15.85 1.91 5.68
CA PRO A 208 16.66 0.85 5.06
C PRO A 208 15.84 -0.14 4.20
N GLU A 209 14.58 0.16 3.92
CA GLU A 209 13.67 -0.63 3.08
C GLU A 209 13.58 -2.14 3.39
N PRO A 210 13.42 -2.58 4.67
CA PRO A 210 13.22 -3.99 4.93
C PRO A 210 11.89 -4.47 4.32
N PHE A 211 11.87 -5.71 3.82
CA PHE A 211 10.75 -6.38 3.16
C PHE A 211 9.44 -6.38 3.95
N ASN A 212 9.54 -6.28 5.27
CA ASN A 212 8.45 -6.49 6.20
C ASN A 212 8.42 -5.41 7.30
N MET A 213 8.95 -4.20 7.01
CA MET A 213 8.98 -3.07 7.94
C MET A 213 9.54 -3.48 9.31
N ASP A 214 10.50 -4.42 9.38
CA ASP A 214 10.91 -5.03 10.64
C ASP A 214 11.52 -4.00 11.61
N GLN A 215 10.91 -3.85 12.79
CA GLN A 215 11.34 -2.85 13.77
C GLN A 215 12.75 -3.12 14.31
N THR A 216 13.14 -4.38 14.44
CA THR A 216 14.49 -4.74 14.92
C THR A 216 15.55 -4.33 13.90
N PHE A 217 15.28 -4.57 12.62
CA PHE A 217 16.13 -4.14 11.51
C PHE A 217 16.24 -2.61 11.45
N ILE A 218 15.11 -1.90 11.53
CA ILE A 218 15.06 -0.43 11.56
C ILE A 218 15.83 0.12 12.76
N ASN A 219 15.61 -0.40 13.96
CA ASN A 219 16.30 0.05 15.18
C ASN A 219 17.80 -0.21 15.11
N SER A 220 18.20 -1.37 14.58
CA SER A 220 19.61 -1.71 14.38
C SER A 220 20.28 -0.76 13.39
N TYR A 221 19.61 -0.45 12.28
CA TYR A 221 20.07 0.56 11.32
C TYR A 221 20.22 1.95 11.94
N LEU A 222 19.20 2.40 12.68
CA LEU A 222 19.17 3.73 13.31
C LEU A 222 20.11 3.87 14.52
N SER A 223 20.67 2.77 15.03
CA SER A 223 21.68 2.79 16.10
C SER A 223 23.00 3.43 15.66
N ASN A 224 23.29 3.44 14.35
CA ASN A 224 24.40 4.19 13.79
C ASN A 224 24.01 5.67 13.64
N ALA A 225 24.57 6.53 14.50
CA ALA A 225 24.23 7.96 14.56
C ALA A 225 24.52 8.71 13.25
N THR A 226 25.61 8.38 12.56
CA THR A 226 25.97 8.99 11.26
C THR A 226 25.00 8.56 10.18
N ALA A 227 24.67 7.27 10.11
CA ALA A 227 23.66 6.76 9.18
C ALA A 227 22.31 7.46 9.41
N LYS A 228 21.83 7.49 10.66
CA LYS A 228 20.59 8.17 11.06
C LYS A 228 20.58 9.66 10.69
N THR A 229 21.72 10.34 10.77
CA THR A 229 21.83 11.75 10.37
C THR A 229 21.70 11.90 8.86
N ASN A 230 22.34 11.02 8.09
CA ASN A 230 22.28 10.99 6.63
C ASN A 230 20.92 10.50 6.08
N THR A 231 20.14 9.75 6.84
CA THR A 231 18.78 9.31 6.46
C THR A 231 17.78 10.44 6.54
N SER A 232 17.08 10.74 5.45
CA SER A 232 16.02 11.76 5.42
C SER A 232 14.71 11.23 6.01
N PHE A 233 14.31 10.02 5.63
CA PHE A 233 13.16 9.33 6.20
C PHE A 233 13.36 7.82 6.20
N VAL A 234 12.66 7.14 7.11
CA VAL A 234 12.67 5.69 7.20
C VAL A 234 11.64 5.12 6.24
N CYS A 235 12.00 4.07 5.53
CA CYS A 235 11.10 3.36 4.63
C CYS A 235 11.23 1.85 4.76
N GLY A 236 10.22 1.13 4.28
CA GLY A 236 10.06 -0.31 4.36
C GLY A 236 8.82 -0.77 3.61
N HIS A 237 8.73 -2.09 3.43
CA HIS A 237 7.61 -2.76 2.77
C HIS A 237 6.80 -3.52 3.83
N ILE A 238 5.62 -4.03 3.49
CA ILE A 238 4.73 -4.70 4.47
C ILE A 238 4.35 -6.13 4.12
N TYR A 239 5.15 -6.80 3.30
CA TYR A 239 4.89 -8.19 2.97
C TYR A 239 4.92 -9.09 4.22
N GLY A 240 3.83 -9.83 4.41
CA GLY A 240 3.66 -10.72 5.57
C GLY A 240 3.49 -10.00 6.91
N LYS A 241 3.21 -8.70 6.92
CA LYS A 241 3.04 -7.91 8.15
C LYS A 241 1.83 -6.99 8.08
N THR A 242 1.10 -6.90 9.19
CA THR A 242 0.09 -5.86 9.38
C THR A 242 0.76 -4.54 9.77
N PRO A 243 0.28 -3.38 9.27
CA PRO A 243 0.81 -2.08 9.69
C PRO A 243 0.74 -1.87 11.20
N TYR A 244 1.77 -1.21 11.75
CA TYR A 244 1.89 -0.94 13.18
C TYR A 244 2.67 0.34 13.44
N ASN A 245 2.45 0.92 14.62
CA ASN A 245 3.13 2.14 15.04
C ASN A 245 4.59 1.81 15.45
N LEU A 246 5.55 2.35 14.71
CA LEU A 246 7.00 2.18 14.98
C LEU A 246 7.49 3.01 16.19
N GLY A 247 6.62 3.84 16.77
CA GLY A 247 6.97 4.77 17.83
C GLY A 247 7.73 6.00 17.32
N SER A 248 8.27 6.77 18.26
CA SER A 248 9.07 7.95 17.93
C SER A 248 10.50 7.55 17.58
N ILE A 249 10.74 7.24 16.32
CA ILE A 249 12.08 6.92 15.80
C ILE A 249 12.87 8.18 15.35
N GLY A 250 12.26 9.36 15.46
CA GLY A 250 12.84 10.65 15.09
C GLY A 250 12.91 10.89 13.57
N LYS A 251 12.19 10.11 12.78
CA LYS A 251 12.11 10.21 11.31
C LYS A 251 10.67 9.91 10.86
N SER A 252 10.25 10.50 9.74
CA SER A 252 9.02 10.08 9.05
C SER A 252 9.14 8.63 8.58
N VAL A 253 8.03 7.89 8.56
CA VAL A 253 7.97 6.50 8.07
C VAL A 253 7.18 6.44 6.78
N TRP A 254 7.70 5.79 5.74
CA TRP A 254 7.06 5.63 4.43
C TRP A 254 6.93 4.14 4.09
N MET A 255 5.73 3.68 3.74
CA MET A 255 5.55 2.36 3.14
C MET A 255 5.79 2.49 1.63
N THR A 256 6.87 1.90 1.14
CA THR A 256 7.40 2.15 -0.21
C THR A 256 7.11 1.04 -1.23
N GLU A 257 6.55 -0.08 -0.80
CA GLU A 257 6.11 -1.14 -1.68
C GLU A 257 5.15 -2.12 -0.98
N HIS A 258 4.05 -2.45 -1.66
CA HIS A 258 3.26 -3.63 -1.39
C HIS A 258 2.29 -3.95 -2.54
N TYR A 259 1.79 -5.17 -2.57
CA TYR A 259 0.53 -5.54 -3.23
C TYR A 259 -0.20 -6.55 -2.36
N THR A 260 -1.54 -6.56 -2.38
CA THR A 260 -2.33 -7.48 -1.54
C THR A 260 -2.33 -8.91 -2.08
N ASN A 261 -2.60 -9.08 -3.37
CA ASN A 261 -2.60 -10.39 -4.03
C ASN A 261 -2.33 -10.23 -5.54
N SER A 262 -1.18 -10.71 -6.00
CA SER A 262 -0.77 -10.59 -7.40
C SER A 262 -1.46 -11.58 -8.36
N GLY A 263 -2.18 -12.57 -7.83
CA GLY A 263 -2.96 -13.52 -8.62
C GLY A 263 -4.42 -13.10 -8.83
N VAL A 264 -4.84 -11.97 -8.24
CA VAL A 264 -6.21 -11.47 -8.31
C VAL A 264 -6.23 -10.11 -8.99
N SER A 265 -7.18 -9.91 -9.90
CA SER A 265 -7.32 -8.66 -10.64
C SER A 265 -7.46 -7.44 -9.70
N GLY A 266 -6.93 -6.30 -10.12
CA GLY A 266 -7.15 -5.01 -9.48
C GLY A 266 -8.61 -4.57 -9.57
N ASP A 267 -9.37 -5.14 -10.49
CA ASP A 267 -10.82 -4.94 -10.62
C ASP A 267 -11.67 -5.86 -9.74
N ASP A 268 -11.06 -6.84 -9.07
CA ASP A 268 -11.77 -7.60 -8.04
C ASP A 268 -12.09 -6.70 -6.85
N TRP A 269 -13.38 -6.59 -6.51
CA TRP A 269 -13.82 -5.66 -5.49
C TRP A 269 -13.35 -6.04 -4.08
N ASN A 270 -13.25 -7.34 -3.77
CA ASN A 270 -12.80 -7.78 -2.45
C ASN A 270 -11.30 -7.53 -2.27
N ASN A 271 -10.51 -7.73 -3.32
CA ASN A 271 -9.10 -7.39 -3.35
C ASN A 271 -8.89 -5.88 -3.18
N ALA A 272 -9.64 -5.05 -3.92
CA ALA A 272 -9.60 -3.59 -3.78
C ALA A 272 -9.99 -3.14 -2.36
N MET A 273 -11.00 -3.75 -1.73
CA MET A 273 -11.38 -3.45 -0.34
C MET A 273 -10.37 -3.93 0.70
N THR A 274 -9.56 -4.95 0.39
CA THR A 274 -8.41 -5.34 1.22
C THR A 274 -7.36 -4.24 1.20
N ALA A 275 -7.03 -3.70 0.03
CA ALA A 275 -6.12 -2.56 -0.10
C ALA A 275 -6.68 -1.29 0.59
N ALA A 276 -7.99 -1.04 0.51
CA ALA A 276 -8.63 0.09 1.20
C ALA A 276 -8.36 0.06 2.71
N LYS A 277 -8.49 -1.12 3.32
CA LYS A 277 -8.22 -1.34 4.75
C LYS A 277 -6.73 -1.21 5.07
N GLU A 278 -5.86 -1.73 4.21
CA GLU A 278 -4.42 -1.62 4.39
C GLU A 278 -3.93 -0.16 4.34
N ILE A 279 -4.41 0.64 3.38
CA ILE A 279 -4.09 2.07 3.30
C ILE A 279 -4.56 2.78 4.57
N HIS A 280 -5.78 2.51 5.04
CA HIS A 280 -6.28 3.03 6.32
C HIS A 280 -5.32 2.69 7.46
N ASP A 281 -4.89 1.43 7.57
CA ASP A 281 -4.06 0.96 8.67
C ASP A 281 -2.66 1.55 8.64
N CYS A 282 -2.07 1.75 7.45
CA CYS A 282 -0.82 2.46 7.28
C CYS A 282 -0.93 3.91 7.80
N MET A 283 -1.99 4.62 7.40
CA MET A 283 -2.22 5.99 7.86
C MET A 283 -2.52 6.05 9.36
N ASN A 284 -3.27 5.09 9.90
CA ASN A 284 -3.56 5.02 11.33
C ASN A 284 -2.32 4.65 12.17
N SER A 285 -1.37 3.90 11.60
CA SER A 285 -0.10 3.54 12.22
C SER A 285 0.91 4.69 12.32
N GLY A 286 0.56 5.86 11.79
CA GLY A 286 1.44 7.03 11.81
C GLY A 286 2.37 7.12 10.58
N TRP A 287 2.17 6.27 9.57
CA TRP A 287 3.00 6.31 8.37
C TRP A 287 2.53 7.42 7.43
N ALA A 288 3.48 8.00 6.71
CA ALA A 288 3.32 9.24 5.98
C ALA A 288 3.10 9.03 4.47
N ALA A 289 3.41 7.84 3.96
CA ALA A 289 3.23 7.48 2.56
C ALA A 289 2.79 6.02 2.41
N TYR A 290 2.09 5.75 1.31
CA TYR A 290 1.73 4.41 0.86
C TYR A 290 2.02 4.30 -0.64
N VAL A 291 2.85 3.34 -1.03
CA VAL A 291 3.24 3.13 -2.42
C VAL A 291 2.93 1.68 -2.80
N TRP A 292 2.03 1.51 -3.76
CA TRP A 292 1.75 0.20 -4.36
C TRP A 292 2.97 -0.29 -5.15
N TRP A 293 3.00 -1.58 -5.47
CA TRP A 293 3.98 -2.13 -6.39
C TRP A 293 3.71 -1.64 -7.83
N TYR A 294 3.56 -2.48 -8.85
CA TYR A 294 3.38 -1.98 -10.21
C TYR A 294 2.11 -1.13 -10.37
N ILE A 295 2.27 0.10 -10.89
CA ILE A 295 1.16 0.99 -11.27
C ILE A 295 0.30 0.32 -12.35
N ARG A 296 0.95 -0.19 -13.42
CA ARG A 296 0.27 -0.84 -14.54
C ARG A 296 0.49 -2.35 -14.49
N ARG A 297 -0.50 -3.08 -13.98
CA ARG A 297 -0.50 -4.53 -13.92
C ARG A 297 -1.92 -5.05 -13.73
N SER A 298 -2.18 -6.31 -14.07
CA SER A 298 -3.50 -6.93 -13.92
C SER A 298 -4.04 -6.85 -12.49
N TYR A 299 -3.17 -6.86 -11.47
CA TYR A 299 -3.49 -6.69 -10.05
C TYR A 299 -3.24 -5.26 -9.53
N GLY A 300 -2.85 -4.34 -10.40
CA GLY A 300 -2.45 -2.98 -10.08
C GLY A 300 -3.58 -1.95 -10.21
N PRO A 301 -3.31 -0.68 -9.88
CA PRO A 301 -4.27 0.40 -9.98
C PRO A 301 -4.66 0.78 -11.42
N ILE A 302 -3.84 0.41 -12.40
CA ILE A 302 -4.12 0.54 -13.84
C ILE A 302 -3.91 -0.83 -14.48
N ASP A 303 -4.84 -1.29 -15.32
CA ASP A 303 -4.71 -2.55 -16.05
C ASP A 303 -3.84 -2.40 -17.32
N GLU A 304 -3.54 -3.52 -17.98
CA GLU A 304 -2.78 -3.54 -19.23
C GLU A 304 -3.49 -2.82 -20.39
N SER A 305 -4.82 -2.66 -20.29
CA SER A 305 -5.65 -1.91 -21.26
C SER A 305 -5.71 -0.41 -20.96
N SER A 306 -4.95 0.07 -19.97
CA SER A 306 -4.91 1.47 -19.50
C SER A 306 -6.16 1.97 -18.78
N ASN A 307 -7.03 1.07 -18.32
CA ASN A 307 -8.16 1.45 -17.47
C ASN A 307 -7.72 1.58 -16.02
N ILE A 308 -8.26 2.58 -15.30
CA ILE A 308 -8.17 2.62 -13.84
C ILE A 308 -9.01 1.48 -13.28
N THR A 309 -8.39 0.61 -12.49
CA THR A 309 -9.07 -0.52 -11.87
C THR A 309 -9.85 -0.12 -10.62
N LYS A 310 -10.67 -1.00 -10.05
CA LYS A 310 -11.31 -0.78 -8.73
C LYS A 310 -10.29 -0.46 -7.63
N LEU A 311 -9.14 -1.14 -7.62
CA LEU A 311 -8.01 -0.80 -6.76
C LEU A 311 -7.53 0.63 -7.01
N GLY A 312 -7.37 1.05 -8.27
CA GLY A 312 -7.01 2.41 -8.63
C GLY A 312 -8.01 3.44 -8.10
N TYR A 313 -9.32 3.17 -8.20
CA TYR A 313 -10.35 4.03 -7.62
C TYR A 313 -10.39 4.01 -6.09
N VAL A 314 -10.01 2.91 -5.43
CA VAL A 314 -9.78 2.86 -3.98
C VAL A 314 -8.61 3.75 -3.59
N MET A 315 -7.49 3.66 -4.31
CA MET A 315 -6.33 4.53 -4.07
C MET A 315 -6.67 6.01 -4.32
N ALA A 316 -7.49 6.31 -5.34
CA ALA A 316 -7.92 7.66 -5.68
C ALA A 316 -8.72 8.33 -4.56
N GLN A 317 -9.44 7.57 -3.72
CA GLN A 317 -10.14 8.10 -2.54
C GLN A 317 -9.19 8.76 -1.54
N TYR A 318 -7.92 8.34 -1.51
CA TYR A 318 -6.89 9.02 -0.74
C TYR A 318 -6.11 9.99 -1.64
N ALA A 319 -5.53 9.49 -2.73
CA ALA A 319 -4.54 10.21 -3.53
C ALA A 319 -5.07 11.52 -4.14
N ARG A 320 -6.33 11.58 -4.60
CA ARG A 320 -6.90 12.81 -5.18
C ARG A 320 -7.13 13.91 -4.13
N TYR A 321 -7.50 13.53 -2.92
CA TYR A 321 -8.07 14.47 -1.94
C TYR A 321 -7.11 14.77 -0.78
N VAL A 322 -6.27 13.82 -0.37
CA VAL A 322 -5.25 13.97 0.67
C VAL A 322 -3.90 14.25 0.01
N ARG A 323 -3.71 15.50 -0.44
CA ARG A 323 -2.51 15.90 -1.19
C ARG A 323 -1.27 15.97 -0.29
N PRO A 324 -0.05 15.83 -0.84
CA PRO A 324 1.19 16.04 -0.08
C PRO A 324 1.15 17.37 0.71
N GLY A 325 1.54 17.32 1.98
CA GLY A 325 1.50 18.46 2.90
C GLY A 325 0.25 18.54 3.78
N TYR A 326 -0.79 17.76 3.52
CA TYR A 326 -1.89 17.59 4.48
C TYR A 326 -1.36 16.95 5.76
N SER A 327 -1.89 17.36 6.91
CA SER A 327 -1.61 16.70 8.18
C SER A 327 -2.73 15.72 8.50
N LYS A 328 -2.39 14.48 8.87
CA LYS A 328 -3.37 13.61 9.54
C LYS A 328 -3.72 14.24 10.89
N ILE A 329 -4.98 14.16 11.28
CA ILE A 329 -5.47 14.64 12.57
C ILE A 329 -6.09 13.50 13.37
N SER A 330 -6.28 13.74 14.66
CA SER A 330 -6.91 12.76 15.56
C SER A 330 -8.34 12.48 15.14
N CYS A 331 -8.69 11.20 15.06
CA CYS A 331 -10.05 10.75 14.88
C CYS A 331 -10.28 9.37 15.50
N THR A 332 -11.53 9.05 15.87
CA THR A 332 -11.90 7.67 16.22
C THR A 332 -11.70 6.77 15.00
N ALA A 333 -10.66 5.94 15.00
CA ALA A 333 -10.24 5.18 13.82
C ALA A 333 -11.18 4.03 13.45
N ASN A 334 -11.88 3.45 14.42
CA ASN A 334 -12.83 2.34 14.24
C ASN A 334 -14.09 2.60 15.09
N PRO A 335 -14.97 3.54 14.69
CA PRO A 335 -16.12 3.95 15.49
C PRO A 335 -17.22 2.89 15.61
N SER A 336 -17.26 1.94 14.68
CA SER A 336 -18.17 0.80 14.72
C SER A 336 -17.55 -0.37 13.94
N THR A 337 -17.88 -1.60 14.31
CA THR A 337 -17.32 -2.80 13.66
C THR A 337 -17.47 -2.72 12.14
N GLY A 338 -16.36 -2.91 11.43
CA GLY A 338 -16.33 -2.88 9.97
C GLY A 338 -16.30 -1.48 9.36
N VAL A 339 -16.31 -0.40 10.15
CA VAL A 339 -16.16 0.98 9.69
C VAL A 339 -14.85 1.57 10.19
N TYR A 340 -14.05 2.09 9.27
CA TYR A 340 -12.74 2.65 9.55
C TYR A 340 -12.63 4.07 9.03
N VAL A 341 -12.06 4.97 9.83
CA VAL A 341 -12.07 6.42 9.55
C VAL A 341 -10.68 7.01 9.74
N THR A 342 -10.22 7.76 8.75
CA THR A 342 -9.08 8.68 8.88
C THR A 342 -9.48 10.10 8.48
N ALA A 343 -8.88 11.09 9.13
CA ALA A 343 -9.14 12.50 8.86
C ALA A 343 -7.83 13.27 8.67
N TYR A 344 -7.88 14.27 7.79
CA TYR A 344 -6.73 15.06 7.34
C TYR A 344 -7.13 16.52 7.19
N LYS A 345 -6.19 17.43 7.45
CA LYS A 345 -6.40 18.86 7.21
C LYS A 345 -5.27 19.53 6.45
N SER A 346 -5.62 20.61 5.76
CA SER A 346 -4.67 21.60 5.24
C SER A 346 -5.28 22.99 5.43
N GLY A 347 -4.72 23.78 6.34
CA GLY A 347 -5.35 25.02 6.81
C GLY A 347 -6.74 24.74 7.38
N THR A 348 -7.76 25.34 6.76
CA THR A 348 -9.18 25.18 7.11
C THR A 348 -9.89 24.06 6.35
N LYS A 349 -9.24 23.42 5.36
CA LYS A 349 -9.84 22.33 4.59
C LYS A 349 -9.73 21.02 5.36
N LEU A 350 -10.84 20.30 5.47
CA LEU A 350 -10.96 18.97 6.08
C LEU A 350 -11.22 17.93 5.00
N VAL A 351 -10.52 16.80 5.09
CA VAL A 351 -10.78 15.59 4.31
C VAL A 351 -10.96 14.42 5.25
N VAL A 352 -12.03 13.64 5.08
CA VAL A 352 -12.31 12.43 5.86
C VAL A 352 -12.45 11.26 4.90
N VAL A 353 -11.68 10.19 5.10
CA VAL A 353 -11.77 8.97 4.30
C VAL A 353 -12.32 7.85 5.19
N ILE A 354 -13.37 7.20 4.72
CA ILE A 354 -14.14 6.18 5.44
C ILE A 354 -14.16 4.89 4.62
N VAL A 355 -13.78 3.78 5.24
CA VAL A 355 -13.89 2.43 4.67
C VAL A 355 -14.99 1.69 5.41
N ASN A 356 -16.07 1.33 4.70
CA ASN A 356 -17.12 0.47 5.22
C ASN A 356 -16.97 -0.93 4.62
N GLN A 357 -16.57 -1.91 5.43
CA GLN A 357 -16.48 -3.33 5.04
C GLN A 357 -17.79 -4.09 5.28
N ASN A 358 -18.81 -3.45 5.85
CA ASN A 358 -20.09 -4.12 6.08
C ASN A 358 -20.85 -4.35 4.78
N THR A 359 -21.59 -5.45 4.71
CA THR A 359 -22.44 -5.82 3.55
C THR A 359 -23.79 -5.11 3.54
N ALA A 360 -24.10 -4.33 4.58
CA ALA A 360 -25.29 -3.52 4.69
C ALA A 360 -24.94 -2.02 4.72
N THR A 361 -25.93 -1.18 4.44
CA THR A 361 -25.82 0.26 4.66
C THR A 361 -25.53 0.51 6.13
N THR A 362 -24.49 1.29 6.42
CA THR A 362 -24.10 1.61 7.79
C THR A 362 -24.26 3.10 8.03
N TYR A 363 -25.07 3.46 9.03
CA TYR A 363 -25.15 4.84 9.51
C TYR A 363 -23.94 5.15 10.37
N GLN A 364 -23.19 6.19 10.03
CA GLN A 364 -22.03 6.64 10.80
C GLN A 364 -22.21 8.09 11.23
N ALA A 365 -22.19 8.32 12.54
CA ALA A 365 -22.22 9.65 13.14
C ALA A 365 -20.80 10.22 13.29
N PHE A 366 -20.67 11.54 13.15
CA PHE A 366 -19.43 12.29 13.28
C PHE A 366 -19.62 13.48 14.22
N SER A 367 -18.58 13.81 14.97
CA SER A 367 -18.46 15.08 15.70
C SER A 367 -17.12 15.73 15.36
N LEU A 368 -17.13 17.05 15.27
CA LEU A 368 -16.01 17.88 14.84
C LEU A 368 -15.62 18.84 15.97
N SER A 369 -14.33 18.94 16.25
CA SER A 369 -13.76 19.98 17.11
C SER A 369 -12.53 20.61 16.46
N GLY A 370 -12.26 21.87 16.81
CA GLY A 370 -11.12 22.62 16.27
C GLY A 370 -11.22 22.98 14.77
N ILE A 371 -12.39 22.77 14.14
CA ILE A 371 -12.67 23.13 12.75
C ILE A 371 -14.17 23.40 12.56
N THR A 372 -14.49 24.25 11.59
CA THR A 372 -15.87 24.55 11.20
C THR A 372 -16.03 24.23 9.72
N VAL A 373 -17.11 23.53 9.37
CA VAL A 373 -17.45 23.16 8.00
C VAL A 373 -18.92 23.48 7.75
N THR A 374 -19.24 23.90 6.53
CA THR A 374 -20.63 24.22 6.11
C THR A 374 -21.27 23.07 5.33
N GLY A 375 -20.47 22.10 4.89
CA GLY A 375 -20.90 20.97 4.11
C GLY A 375 -19.71 20.18 3.57
N PHE A 376 -20.02 19.09 2.86
CA PHE A 376 -19.03 18.23 2.22
C PHE A 376 -19.42 17.91 0.78
N ASN A 377 -18.42 17.95 -0.10
CA ASN A 377 -18.45 17.19 -1.34
C ASN A 377 -18.10 15.74 -0.98
N ARG A 378 -18.99 14.81 -1.28
CA ARG A 378 -18.82 13.38 -1.01
C ARG A 378 -18.50 12.65 -2.30
N TYR A 379 -17.48 11.81 -2.24
CA TYR A 379 -17.08 10.89 -3.31
C TYR A 379 -17.10 9.48 -2.76
N TYR A 380 -17.62 8.50 -3.51
CA TYR A 380 -17.66 7.11 -3.05
C TYR A 380 -17.39 6.12 -4.18
N THR A 381 -16.77 5.01 -3.81
CA THR A 381 -16.44 3.88 -4.68
C THR A 381 -16.99 2.61 -4.03
N ASN A 382 -17.70 1.81 -4.82
CA ASN A 382 -18.16 0.47 -4.46
C ASN A 382 -18.00 -0.47 -5.67
N SER A 383 -18.53 -1.69 -5.60
CA SER A 383 -18.43 -2.66 -6.69
C SER A 383 -19.00 -2.15 -8.03
N THR A 384 -20.01 -1.28 -8.02
CA THR A 384 -20.69 -0.79 -9.24
C THR A 384 -20.40 0.67 -9.57
N SER A 385 -19.88 1.44 -8.62
CA SER A 385 -19.64 2.89 -8.75
C SER A 385 -18.16 3.21 -8.54
N SER A 386 -17.63 4.14 -9.31
CA SER A 386 -16.23 4.59 -9.23
C SER A 386 -16.19 6.11 -9.07
N LEU A 387 -15.81 6.60 -7.89
CA LEU A 387 -15.81 8.03 -7.54
C LEU A 387 -17.12 8.76 -7.86
N ALA A 388 -18.25 8.08 -7.70
CA ALA A 388 -19.56 8.72 -7.78
C ALA A 388 -19.65 9.82 -6.72
N SER A 389 -20.34 10.91 -7.03
CA SER A 389 -20.32 12.10 -6.18
C SER A 389 -21.70 12.69 -5.92
N ASN A 390 -21.82 13.35 -4.76
CA ASN A 390 -22.90 14.24 -4.39
C ASN A 390 -22.42 15.16 -3.28
N SER A 391 -23.31 15.98 -2.72
CA SER A 391 -22.95 16.90 -1.65
C SER A 391 -24.07 17.05 -0.63
N PHE A 392 -23.71 17.54 0.55
CA PHE A 392 -24.67 17.83 1.62
C PHE A 392 -24.13 18.94 2.53
N SER A 393 -25.03 19.72 3.12
CA SER A 393 -24.70 20.75 4.11
C SER A 393 -24.62 20.17 5.52
N VAL A 394 -23.82 20.80 6.37
CA VAL A 394 -23.67 20.50 7.79
C VAL A 394 -23.94 21.77 8.59
N THR A 395 -24.75 21.64 9.64
CA THR A 395 -25.00 22.72 10.60
C THR A 395 -24.43 22.33 11.96
N GLY A 396 -23.69 23.25 12.58
CA GLY A 396 -23.02 22.99 13.85
C GLY A 396 -21.79 22.08 13.71
N SER A 397 -21.50 21.33 14.78
CA SER A 397 -20.26 20.54 14.92
C SER A 397 -20.48 19.02 14.86
N SER A 398 -21.66 18.56 14.45
CA SER A 398 -21.99 17.14 14.36
C SER A 398 -22.85 16.86 13.14
N PHE A 399 -22.66 15.69 12.54
CA PHE A 399 -23.45 15.23 11.40
C PHE A 399 -23.46 13.70 11.34
N GLY A 400 -24.24 13.11 10.45
CA GLY A 400 -24.19 11.68 10.18
C GLY A 400 -24.53 11.38 8.74
N ILE A 401 -23.98 10.29 8.22
CA ILE A 401 -24.22 9.84 6.84
C ILE A 401 -24.49 8.34 6.79
N ASN A 402 -25.25 7.93 5.78
CA ASN A 402 -25.35 6.53 5.38
C ASN A 402 -24.19 6.20 4.43
N LEU A 403 -23.38 5.23 4.83
CA LEU A 403 -22.32 4.63 4.03
C LEU A 403 -22.91 3.48 3.23
N THR A 404 -22.63 3.42 1.94
CA THR A 404 -23.05 2.28 1.11
C THR A 404 -22.38 0.98 1.58
N PRO A 405 -23.01 -0.19 1.39
CA PRO A 405 -22.36 -1.48 1.61
C PRO A 405 -21.00 -1.57 0.90
N SER A 406 -20.01 -2.20 1.55
CA SER A 406 -18.69 -2.53 1.00
C SER A 406 -18.15 -1.41 0.11
N SER A 407 -17.77 -0.30 0.73
CA SER A 407 -17.43 0.94 0.02
C SER A 407 -16.33 1.75 0.70
N VAL A 408 -15.71 2.61 -0.10
CA VAL A 408 -14.83 3.67 0.39
C VAL A 408 -15.50 5.01 0.06
N THR A 409 -15.58 5.89 1.04
CA THR A 409 -16.19 7.23 0.92
C THR A 409 -15.19 8.28 1.36
N THR A 410 -15.00 9.33 0.57
CA THR A 410 -14.22 10.51 0.94
C THR A 410 -15.11 11.73 1.01
N LEU A 411 -15.01 12.46 2.11
CA LEU A 411 -15.67 13.73 2.33
C LEU A 411 -14.62 14.84 2.25
N VAL A 412 -14.85 15.83 1.39
CA VAL A 412 -14.01 17.03 1.28
C VAL A 412 -14.84 18.23 1.67
N SER A 413 -14.42 18.98 2.70
CA SER A 413 -15.16 20.14 3.18
C SER A 413 -15.29 21.20 2.07
N MET A 414 -16.48 21.81 2.00
CA MET A 414 -16.79 22.92 1.08
C MET A 414 -16.03 24.20 1.43
#